data_AF-A0A415E443-F1
#
_entry.id   AF-A0A415E443-F1
#
_cell.length_a   1.000
_cell.length_b   1.000
_cell.length_c   1.000
_cell.angle_alpha   90.00
_cell.angle_beta   90.00
_cell.angle_gamma   90.00
#
_symmetry.space_group_name_H-M   'P 1'
#
loop_
_entity.id
_entity.type
_entity.pdbx_description
1 polymer ?
#
loop_
_entity_poly.entity_id
_entity_poly.type
_entity_poly.pdbx_seq_one_letter_code
_entity_poly.pdbx_strand_id
1 'polypeptide(L)'
;MRFCLKNGDAMEFKELTVEELTLGYIQSPQEESCTCIFCGEVYEEGIVYRSRGRTVTAERAVKEHIFDRHGGVFHGLLDLDKQVNGLSEIQKDVLTGMYLEKDNKQICEEMGISAATVRSHKFNLQKSKREAKILLALLEQIENETIVKQRKKTEQEALSIEELLVKKDFSGNTLHPFFTQYNLK
;
A
#
# COMPACT_ATOMS: atom_id res chain seq x y z
N MET A 1 19.80 9.62 2.59
CA MET A 1 19.66 11.09 2.68
C MET A 1 18.67 11.38 3.80
N ARG A 2 19.02 12.23 4.77
CA ARG A 2 18.19 12.53 5.95
C ARG A 2 17.12 13.52 5.53
N PHE A 3 15.88 13.07 5.36
CA PHE A 3 14.75 13.97 5.10
C PHE A 3 14.46 14.70 6.42
N CYS A 4 14.99 15.92 6.55
CA CYS A 4 14.82 16.74 7.73
C CYS A 4 13.39 17.30 7.78
N LEU A 5 12.48 16.61 8.47
CA LEU A 5 11.42 17.28 9.18
C LEU A 5 12.09 18.06 10.33
N LYS A 6 11.93 19.38 10.34
CA LYS A 6 12.31 20.20 11.50
C LYS A 6 11.31 19.91 12.61
N ASN A 7 11.45 18.76 13.28
CA ASN A 7 10.93 18.42 14.60
C ASN A 7 11.11 16.90 14.79
N GLY A 8 12.21 16.50 15.42
CA GLY A 8 12.34 15.31 16.30
C GLY A 8 12.02 13.90 15.78
N ASP A 9 10.90 13.70 15.12
CA ASP A 9 10.38 12.41 14.68
C ASP A 9 10.54 12.29 13.17
N ALA A 10 11.48 11.45 12.76
CA ALA A 10 11.65 11.10 11.36
C ALA A 10 10.45 10.28 10.92
N MET A 11 9.46 10.90 10.28
CA MET A 11 8.39 10.14 9.64
C MET A 11 9.01 9.29 8.53
N GLU A 12 9.06 7.99 8.77
CA GLU A 12 9.56 7.04 7.78
C GLU A 12 8.48 6.88 6.72
N PHE A 13 8.85 7.07 5.44
CA PHE A 13 7.97 6.77 4.29
C PHE A 13 7.32 5.38 4.36
N LYS A 14 7.91 4.46 5.14
CA LYS A 14 7.43 3.11 5.38
C LYS A 14 6.06 3.04 6.07
N GLU A 15 5.67 4.09 6.79
CA GLU A 15 4.40 4.14 7.53
C GLU A 15 3.27 4.80 6.74
N LEU A 16 3.56 5.32 5.54
CA LEU A 16 2.56 5.98 4.70
C LEU A 16 1.65 4.97 4.01
N THR A 17 0.37 5.24 4.07
CA THR A 17 -0.66 4.53 3.30
C THR A 17 -0.53 4.83 1.81
N VAL A 18 -1.06 3.94 0.97
CA VAL A 18 -1.10 4.15 -0.49
C VAL A 18 -1.91 5.41 -0.83
N GLU A 19 -2.93 5.71 -0.05
CA GLU A 19 -3.77 6.90 -0.15
C GLU A 19 -2.94 8.18 0.08
N GLU A 20 -2.16 8.24 1.17
CA GLU A 20 -1.31 9.40 1.47
C GLU A 20 -0.21 9.59 0.42
N LEU A 21 0.41 8.50 -0.05
CA LEU A 21 1.37 8.55 -1.16
C LEU A 21 0.74 9.10 -2.44
N THR A 22 -0.53 8.75 -2.70
CA THR A 22 -1.27 9.22 -3.89
C THR A 22 -1.70 10.68 -3.77
N LEU A 23 -1.96 11.16 -2.56
CA LEU A 23 -2.30 12.56 -2.28
C LEU A 23 -1.05 13.47 -2.23
N GLY A 24 0.09 12.93 -1.79
CA GLY A 24 1.34 13.66 -1.60
C GLY A 24 1.44 14.45 -0.28
N TYR A 25 0.47 14.28 0.62
CA TYR A 25 0.48 14.87 1.96
C TYR A 25 -0.20 13.94 2.97
N ILE A 26 0.15 14.10 4.24
CA ILE A 26 -0.52 13.48 5.39
C ILE A 26 -1.48 14.51 5.97
N GLN A 27 -2.68 14.08 6.33
CA GLN A 27 -3.61 14.88 7.10
C GLN A 27 -3.62 14.36 8.53
N SER A 28 -3.27 15.20 9.49
CA SER A 28 -3.28 14.89 10.93
C SER A 28 -4.53 15.48 11.57
N PRO A 29 -5.59 14.69 11.85
CA PRO A 29 -6.80 15.23 12.47
C PRO A 29 -6.55 15.78 13.88
N GLN A 30 -5.59 15.22 14.63
CA GLN A 30 -5.27 15.65 15.99
C GLN A 30 -4.56 17.00 16.03
N GLU A 31 -3.69 17.25 15.04
CA GLU A 31 -2.92 18.49 14.92
C GLU A 31 -3.63 19.52 14.03
N GLU A 32 -4.79 19.16 13.47
CA GLU A 32 -5.52 19.93 12.47
C GLU A 32 -4.58 20.47 11.40
N SER A 33 -3.74 19.60 10.82
CA SER A 33 -2.68 20.03 9.90
C SER A 33 -2.54 19.11 8.68
N CYS A 34 -1.98 19.66 7.61
CA CYS A 34 -1.63 18.96 6.39
C CYS A 34 -0.12 19.09 6.14
N THR A 35 0.60 17.97 6.05
CA THR A 35 2.06 17.96 5.91
C THR A 35 2.48 17.34 4.58
N CYS A 36 3.24 18.08 3.77
CA CYS A 36 3.79 17.59 2.50
C CYS A 36 4.76 16.42 2.74
N ILE A 37 4.56 15.27 2.10
CA ILE A 37 5.43 14.08 2.30
C ILE A 37 6.83 14.25 1.70
N PHE A 38 6.99 15.19 0.76
CA PHE A 38 8.25 15.35 0.01
C PHE A 38 9.24 16.28 0.70
N CYS A 39 8.77 17.35 1.33
CA CYS A 39 9.62 18.35 1.98
C CYS A 39 9.28 18.63 3.44
N GLY A 40 8.16 18.10 3.94
CA GLY A 40 7.75 18.28 5.33
C GLY A 40 7.16 19.64 5.66
N GLU A 41 6.81 20.46 4.66
CA GLU A 41 6.14 21.74 4.91
C GLU A 41 4.71 21.47 5.45
N VAL A 42 4.41 22.11 6.58
CA VAL A 42 3.16 21.92 7.35
C VAL A 42 2.21 23.09 7.08
N TYR A 43 0.95 22.76 6.86
CA TYR A 43 -0.15 23.69 6.65
C TYR A 43 -1.21 23.46 7.72
N GLU A 44 -1.33 24.38 8.68
CA GLU A 44 -2.28 24.29 9.79
C GLU A 44 -3.68 24.75 9.33
N GLU A 45 -4.69 23.95 9.65
CA GLU A 45 -6.09 24.32 9.48
C GLU A 45 -6.44 25.52 10.39
N GLY A 46 -7.45 26.28 9.98
CA GLY A 46 -7.79 27.56 10.62
C GLY A 46 -6.90 28.74 10.20
N ILE A 47 -5.75 28.49 9.55
CA ILE A 47 -4.94 29.52 8.91
C ILE A 47 -5.35 29.69 7.44
N VAL A 48 -5.47 30.95 7.01
CA VAL A 48 -5.75 31.29 5.61
C VAL A 48 -4.44 31.55 4.87
N TYR A 49 -4.17 30.74 3.86
CA TYR A 49 -2.97 30.85 3.05
C TYR A 49 -3.23 31.71 1.81
N ARG A 50 -2.22 32.45 1.37
CA ARG A 50 -2.27 33.14 0.06
C ARG A 50 -1.52 32.33 -0.98
N SER A 51 -2.23 31.91 -2.01
CA SER A 51 -1.65 31.18 -3.14
C SER A 51 -2.28 31.67 -4.44
N ARG A 52 -1.45 31.86 -5.48
CA ARG A 52 -1.89 32.28 -6.83
C ARG A 52 -2.83 33.51 -6.81
N GLY A 53 -2.54 34.48 -5.95
CA GLY A 53 -3.30 35.73 -5.83
C GLY A 53 -4.64 35.64 -5.08
N ARG A 54 -4.96 34.49 -4.48
CA ARG A 54 -6.20 34.25 -3.74
C ARG A 54 -5.95 33.62 -2.38
N THR A 55 -6.92 33.75 -1.48
CA THR A 55 -6.91 33.07 -0.18
C THR A 55 -7.45 31.65 -0.30
N VAL A 56 -6.78 30.69 0.31
CA VAL A 56 -7.11 29.25 0.24
C VAL A 56 -6.96 28.58 1.61
N THR A 57 -7.61 27.43 1.78
CA THR A 57 -7.49 26.57 2.98
C THR A 57 -6.14 25.85 3.03
N ALA A 58 -5.79 25.28 4.19
CA ALA A 58 -4.57 24.49 4.36
C ALA A 58 -4.50 23.31 3.38
N GLU A 59 -5.58 22.53 3.25
CA GLU A 59 -5.68 21.43 2.29
C GLU A 59 -5.43 21.88 0.84
N ARG A 60 -5.94 23.05 0.45
CA ARG A 60 -5.72 23.59 -0.90
C ARG A 60 -4.30 24.12 -1.05
N ALA A 61 -3.76 24.74 -0.01
CA ALA A 61 -2.40 25.27 0.02
C ALA A 61 -1.37 24.16 -0.16
N VAL A 62 -1.50 23.03 0.57
CA VAL A 62 -0.57 21.90 0.44
C VAL A 62 -0.62 21.28 -0.96
N LYS A 63 -1.81 21.15 -1.56
CA LYS A 63 -1.97 20.62 -2.93
C LYS A 63 -1.29 21.53 -3.97
N GLU A 64 -1.45 22.84 -3.83
CA GLU A 64 -0.80 23.81 -4.72
C GLU A 64 0.71 23.86 -4.49
N HIS A 65 1.16 23.79 -3.24
CA HIS A 65 2.57 23.64 -2.90
C HIS A 65 3.19 22.40 -3.55
N ILE A 66 2.54 21.23 -3.44
CA ILE A 66 3.06 19.99 -4.04
C ILE A 66 3.22 20.16 -5.56
N PHE A 67 2.25 20.79 -6.20
CA PHE A 67 2.34 21.08 -7.63
C PHE A 67 3.48 22.05 -7.95
N ASP A 68 3.56 23.16 -7.23
CA ASP A 68 4.47 24.27 -7.53
C ASP A 68 5.93 23.97 -7.14
N ARG A 69 6.15 23.17 -6.08
CA ARG A 69 7.49 22.82 -5.55
C ARG A 69 8.02 21.47 -6.02
N HIS A 70 7.15 20.49 -6.23
CA HIS A 70 7.53 19.11 -6.56
C HIS A 70 7.06 18.67 -7.95
N GLY A 71 6.45 19.56 -8.73
CA GLY A 71 5.89 19.23 -10.04
C GLY A 71 4.63 18.37 -9.94
N GLY A 72 4.02 18.26 -8.77
CA GLY A 72 2.90 17.37 -8.48
C GLY A 72 3.36 16.05 -7.87
N VAL A 73 2.38 15.24 -7.44
CA VAL A 73 2.64 13.99 -6.72
C VAL A 73 3.44 13.00 -7.58
N PHE A 74 3.11 12.89 -8.87
CA PHE A 74 3.78 11.94 -9.78
C PHE A 74 5.28 12.21 -9.86
N HIS A 75 5.67 13.45 -10.14
CA HIS A 75 7.08 13.85 -10.21
C HIS A 75 7.76 13.75 -8.84
N GLY A 76 7.08 14.19 -7.77
CA GLY A 76 7.57 14.02 -6.41
C GLY A 76 7.92 12.57 -6.04
N LEU A 77 7.08 11.59 -6.41
CA LEU A 77 7.35 10.16 -6.17
C LEU A 77 8.47 9.61 -7.07
N LEU A 78 8.54 10.09 -8.32
CA LEU A 78 9.54 9.65 -9.30
C LEU A 78 10.95 10.13 -8.94
N ASP A 79 11.05 11.32 -8.35
CA ASP A 79 12.29 11.99 -7.95
C ASP A 79 12.82 11.52 -6.58
N LEU A 80 12.07 10.67 -5.88
CA LEU A 80 12.57 10.00 -4.68
C LEU A 80 13.85 9.20 -4.99
N ASP A 81 14.69 9.04 -3.96
CA ASP A 81 15.89 8.23 -4.06
C ASP A 81 15.55 6.82 -4.55
N LYS A 82 16.44 6.25 -5.38
CA LYS A 82 16.24 4.91 -5.95
C LYS A 82 16.06 3.83 -4.88
N GLN A 83 16.64 4.00 -3.70
CA GLN A 83 16.44 3.09 -2.56
C GLN A 83 15.01 3.13 -2.01
N VAL A 84 14.28 4.22 -2.25
CA VAL A 84 12.90 4.43 -1.81
C VAL A 84 11.91 3.97 -2.88
N ASN A 85 12.00 4.49 -4.11
CA ASN A 85 11.02 4.12 -5.15
C ASN A 85 11.33 2.80 -5.88
N GLY A 86 12.57 2.30 -5.80
CA GLY A 86 12.98 1.04 -6.41
C GLY A 86 12.98 1.01 -7.94
N LEU A 87 12.83 2.15 -8.61
CA LEU A 87 12.71 2.23 -10.07
C LEU A 87 14.08 2.37 -10.75
N SER A 88 14.28 1.67 -11.86
CA SER A 88 15.38 1.96 -12.79
C SER A 88 15.07 3.18 -13.65
N GLU A 89 16.09 3.83 -14.20
CA GLU A 89 15.92 5.01 -15.07
C GLU A 89 14.99 4.71 -16.26
N ILE A 90 15.18 3.54 -16.91
CA ILE A 90 14.30 3.10 -18.01
C ILE A 90 12.85 2.94 -17.54
N GLN A 91 12.61 2.46 -16.32
CA GLN A 91 11.24 2.38 -15.77
C GLN A 91 10.66 3.77 -15.51
N LYS A 92 11.46 4.72 -15.03
CA LYS A 92 11.04 6.11 -14.82
C LYS A 92 10.65 6.79 -16.13
N ASP A 93 11.44 6.59 -17.18
CA ASP A 93 11.15 7.13 -18.52
C ASP A 93 9.84 6.57 -19.07
N VAL A 94 9.64 5.25 -18.98
CA VAL A 94 8.40 4.61 -19.45
C VAL A 94 7.19 5.09 -18.65
N LEU A 95 7.31 5.23 -17.32
CA LEU A 95 6.25 5.77 -16.47
C LEU A 95 5.93 7.22 -16.82
N THR A 96 6.95 8.03 -17.10
CA THR A 96 6.79 9.44 -17.52
C THR A 96 6.08 9.53 -18.86
N GLY A 97 6.46 8.69 -19.83
CA GLY A 97 5.76 8.59 -21.11
C GLY A 97 4.29 8.17 -20.95
N MET A 98 4.00 7.22 -20.06
CA MET A 98 2.64 6.83 -19.72
C MET A 98 1.84 7.95 -19.05
N TYR A 99 2.46 8.70 -18.13
CA TYR A 99 1.85 9.84 -17.43
C TYR A 99 1.47 10.97 -18.40
N LEU A 100 2.31 11.21 -19.41
CA LEU A 100 2.06 12.19 -20.47
C LEU A 100 1.16 11.65 -21.60
N GLU A 101 0.51 10.49 -21.39
CA GLU A 101 -0.39 9.83 -22.34
C GLU A 101 0.22 9.56 -23.72
N LYS A 102 1.55 9.41 -23.80
CA LYS A 102 2.26 9.16 -25.04
C LYS A 102 1.98 7.76 -25.58
N ASP A 103 1.88 7.66 -26.89
CA ASP A 103 1.78 6.37 -27.55
C ASP A 103 3.13 5.63 -27.52
N ASN A 104 3.12 4.35 -27.90
CA ASN A 104 4.35 3.55 -27.87
C ASN A 104 5.42 4.09 -28.82
N LYS A 105 5.04 4.69 -29.96
CA LYS A 105 5.98 5.19 -30.96
C LYS A 105 6.72 6.41 -30.42
N GLN A 106 6.01 7.34 -29.81
CA GLN A 106 6.59 8.52 -29.16
C GLN A 106 7.56 8.14 -28.05
N ILE A 107 7.18 7.18 -27.20
CA ILE A 107 8.08 6.67 -26.13
C ILE A 107 9.32 6.01 -26.72
N CYS A 108 9.19 5.28 -27.84
CA CYS A 108 10.36 4.67 -28.51
C CYS A 108 11.32 5.72 -29.06
N GLU A 109 10.80 6.74 -29.71
CA GLU A 109 11.58 7.82 -30.32
C GLU A 109 12.36 8.60 -29.26
N GLU A 110 11.71 8.92 -28.13
CA GLU A 110 12.35 9.66 -27.02
C GLU A 110 13.41 8.84 -26.29
N MET A 111 13.15 7.55 -26.07
CA MET A 111 14.07 6.68 -25.32
C MET A 111 15.14 6.01 -26.20
N GLY A 112 15.02 6.10 -27.53
CA GLY A 112 15.93 5.43 -28.47
C GLY A 112 15.86 3.89 -28.44
N ILE A 113 14.73 3.31 -28.04
CA ILE A 113 14.53 1.85 -27.92
C ILE A 113 13.41 1.34 -28.83
N SER A 114 13.39 0.03 -29.08
CA SER A 114 12.38 -0.58 -29.95
C SER A 114 10.97 -0.59 -29.35
N ALA A 115 9.95 -0.59 -30.20
CA ALA A 115 8.55 -0.75 -29.79
C ALA A 115 8.25 -2.06 -29.06
N ALA A 116 8.99 -3.13 -29.37
CA ALA A 116 8.91 -4.37 -28.62
C ALA A 116 9.43 -4.19 -27.19
N THR A 117 10.53 -3.46 -27.02
CA THR A 117 11.14 -3.16 -25.72
C THR A 117 10.22 -2.31 -24.85
N VAL A 118 9.63 -1.22 -25.38
CA VAL A 118 8.66 -0.38 -24.64
C VAL A 118 7.45 -1.20 -24.18
N ARG A 119 6.88 -2.03 -25.05
CA ARG A 119 5.76 -2.92 -24.68
C ARG A 119 6.14 -3.88 -23.56
N SER A 120 7.34 -4.44 -23.61
CA SER A 120 7.86 -5.33 -22.56
C SER A 120 7.99 -4.59 -21.22
N HIS A 121 8.56 -3.37 -21.21
CA HIS A 121 8.62 -2.57 -19.99
C HIS A 121 7.24 -2.23 -19.42
N LYS A 122 6.30 -1.78 -20.26
CA LYS A 122 4.91 -1.52 -19.84
C LYS A 122 4.26 -2.77 -19.25
N PHE A 123 4.42 -3.92 -19.89
CA PHE A 123 3.91 -5.19 -19.40
C PHE A 123 4.51 -5.56 -18.04
N ASN A 124 5.83 -5.43 -17.89
CA ASN A 124 6.53 -5.73 -16.63
C ASN A 124 6.08 -4.78 -15.51
N LEU A 125 5.91 -3.48 -15.78
CA LEU A 125 5.36 -2.54 -14.80
C LEU A 125 3.95 -2.93 -14.34
N GLN A 126 3.06 -3.34 -15.27
CA GLN A 126 1.72 -3.81 -14.92
C GLN A 126 1.74 -5.16 -14.17
N LYS A 127 2.71 -6.02 -14.47
CA LYS A 127 2.95 -7.25 -13.70
C LYS A 127 3.41 -6.91 -12.28
N SER A 128 4.43 -6.08 -12.11
CA SER A 128 4.93 -5.65 -10.80
C SER A 128 3.86 -4.91 -9.99
N LYS A 129 3.01 -4.09 -10.61
CA LYS A 129 1.85 -3.49 -9.93
C LYS A 129 0.91 -4.54 -9.35
N ARG A 130 0.62 -5.61 -10.08
CA ARG A 130 -0.25 -6.70 -9.60
C ARG A 130 0.42 -7.48 -8.47
N GLU A 131 1.70 -7.79 -8.62
CA GLU A 131 2.49 -8.49 -7.60
C GLU A 131 2.59 -7.66 -6.30
N ALA A 132 2.88 -6.36 -6.41
CA ALA A 132 2.94 -5.45 -5.28
C ALA A 132 1.60 -5.35 -4.53
N LYS A 133 0.47 -5.32 -5.24
CA LYS A 133 -0.86 -5.34 -4.60
C LYS A 133 -1.08 -6.59 -3.75
N ILE A 134 -0.72 -7.76 -4.28
CA ILE A 134 -0.83 -9.01 -3.53
C ILE A 134 0.12 -9.01 -2.34
N LEU A 135 1.36 -8.55 -2.53
CA LEU A 135 2.34 -8.45 -1.46
C LEU A 135 1.87 -7.53 -0.33
N LEU A 136 1.37 -6.33 -0.66
CA LEU A 136 0.81 -5.39 0.32
C LEU A 136 -0.32 -6.03 1.12
N ALA A 137 -1.25 -6.73 0.44
CA ALA A 137 -2.35 -7.42 1.11
C ALA A 137 -1.85 -8.55 2.05
N LEU A 138 -0.81 -9.29 1.66
CA LEU A 138 -0.21 -10.32 2.50
C LEU A 138 0.49 -9.74 3.73
N LEU A 139 1.22 -8.63 3.57
CA LEU A 139 1.86 -7.93 4.68
C LEU A 139 0.82 -7.35 5.65
N GLU A 140 -0.27 -6.78 5.12
CA GLU A 140 -1.38 -6.30 5.93
C GLU A 140 -1.99 -7.41 6.80
N GLN A 141 -2.10 -8.64 6.27
CA GLN A 141 -2.55 -9.81 7.05
C GLN A 141 -1.60 -10.19 8.20
N ILE A 142 -0.32 -9.84 8.10
CA ILE A 142 0.70 -10.13 9.10
C ILE A 142 0.76 -9.01 10.16
N GLU A 143 0.70 -7.76 9.72
CA GLU A 143 1.01 -6.57 10.52
C GLU A 143 -0.24 -5.93 11.14
N ASN A 144 -1.39 -5.97 10.47
CA ASN A 144 -2.61 -5.34 10.97
C ASN A 144 -3.23 -6.14 12.12
N GLU A 145 -3.14 -5.60 13.34
CA GLU A 145 -3.66 -6.26 14.54
C GLU A 145 -5.13 -6.63 14.46
N THR A 146 -5.96 -5.82 13.81
CA THR A 146 -7.40 -6.09 13.71
C THR A 146 -7.65 -7.34 12.89
N ILE A 147 -6.96 -7.46 11.75
CA ILE A 147 -7.01 -8.63 10.86
C ILE A 147 -6.43 -9.86 11.56
N VAL A 148 -5.29 -9.71 12.23
CA VAL A 148 -4.65 -10.81 12.97
C VAL A 148 -5.55 -11.34 14.08
N LYS A 149 -6.22 -10.46 14.85
CA LYS A 149 -7.17 -10.84 15.90
C LYS A 149 -8.37 -11.58 15.31
N GLN A 150 -8.92 -11.10 14.20
CA GLN A 150 -10.02 -11.77 13.50
C GLN A 150 -9.61 -13.16 13.01
N ARG A 151 -8.45 -13.30 12.36
CA ARG A 151 -7.94 -14.59 11.90
C ARG A 151 -7.78 -15.59 13.05
N LYS A 152 -7.12 -15.18 14.14
CA LYS A 152 -6.90 -16.04 15.31
C LYS A 152 -8.21 -16.49 15.95
N LYS A 153 -9.23 -15.62 15.99
CA LYS A 153 -10.56 -15.98 16.48
C LYS A 153 -11.18 -17.08 15.62
N THR A 154 -11.16 -16.92 14.30
CA THR A 154 -11.69 -17.93 13.36
C THR A 154 -10.93 -19.26 13.46
N GLU A 155 -9.60 -19.22 13.60
CA GLU A 155 -8.76 -20.42 13.80
C GLU A 155 -9.13 -21.16 15.10
N GLN A 156 -9.33 -20.42 16.20
CA GLN A 156 -9.76 -20.99 17.48
C GLN A 156 -11.16 -21.60 17.41
N GLU A 157 -12.09 -20.94 16.73
CA GLU A 157 -13.44 -21.46 16.49
C GLU A 157 -13.40 -22.77 15.69
N ALA A 158 -12.58 -22.84 14.64
CA ALA A 158 -12.41 -24.06 13.84
C ALA A 158 -11.84 -25.23 14.66
N LEU A 159 -10.80 -24.98 15.46
CA LEU A 159 -10.20 -26.00 16.35
C LEU A 159 -11.21 -26.51 17.39
N SER A 160 -12.04 -25.62 17.95
CA SER A 160 -13.07 -26.01 18.91
C SER A 160 -14.16 -26.90 18.29
N ILE A 161 -14.50 -26.67 17.01
CA ILE A 161 -15.45 -27.50 16.26
C ILE A 161 -14.86 -28.88 15.97
N GLU A 162 -13.60 -28.95 15.54
CA GLU A 162 -12.91 -30.23 15.30
C GLU A 162 -12.81 -31.07 16.59
N GLU A 163 -12.47 -30.47 17.73
CA GLU A 163 -12.46 -31.17 19.03
C GLU A 163 -13.84 -31.71 19.43
N LEU A 164 -14.92 -30.97 19.13
CA LEU A 164 -16.29 -31.42 19.38
C LEU A 164 -16.70 -32.58 18.48
N LEU A 165 -16.26 -32.60 17.21
CA LEU A 165 -16.51 -33.71 16.28
C LEU A 165 -15.77 -34.98 16.73
N VAL A 166 -14.48 -34.86 17.09
CA VAL A 166 -13.70 -35.99 17.62
C VAL A 166 -14.32 -36.56 18.90
N LYS A 167 -14.78 -35.71 19.83
CA LYS A 167 -15.46 -36.18 21.06
C LYS A 167 -16.79 -36.88 20.78
N LYS A 168 -17.53 -36.50 19.73
CA LYS A 168 -18.75 -37.20 19.32
C LYS A 168 -18.45 -38.60 18.76
N ASP A 169 -17.37 -38.76 18.01
CA ASP A 169 -16.98 -40.05 17.43
C ASP A 169 -16.57 -41.08 18.51
N PHE A 170 -15.98 -40.66 19.63
CA PHE A 170 -15.67 -41.56 20.76
C PHE A 170 -16.91 -41.97 21.60
N SER A 171 -18.05 -41.30 21.43
CA SER A 171 -19.32 -41.69 22.09
C SER A 171 -20.13 -42.74 21.31
N GLY A 172 -19.65 -43.17 20.14
CA GLY A 172 -20.27 -44.16 19.27
C GLY A 172 -19.75 -45.58 19.42
N ASN A 173 -19.59 -46.11 20.65
CA ASN A 173 -19.48 -47.56 20.81
C ASN A 173 -20.88 -48.16 20.84
N THR A 174 -21.41 -48.50 19.67
CA THR A 174 -22.45 -49.54 19.58
C THR A 174 -21.99 -50.60 18.60
N LEU A 175 -21.09 -51.46 19.08
CA LEU A 175 -21.00 -52.82 18.57
C LEU A 175 -22.43 -53.38 18.60
N HIS A 176 -22.91 -53.81 17.43
CA HIS A 176 -24.23 -54.37 17.24
C HIS A 176 -24.47 -55.51 18.26
N PRO A 177 -25.68 -55.66 18.86
CA PRO A 177 -25.99 -56.64 19.92
C PRO A 177 -25.66 -58.11 19.59
N PHE A 178 -25.36 -58.40 18.33
CA PHE A 178 -24.98 -59.70 17.82
C PHE A 178 -23.60 -60.17 18.33
N PHE A 179 -22.70 -59.26 18.71
CA PHE A 179 -21.34 -59.61 19.15
C PHE A 179 -21.18 -59.80 20.67
N THR A 180 -22.23 -59.60 21.47
CA THR A 180 -22.20 -59.75 22.93
C THR A 180 -22.61 -61.14 23.45
N GLN A 181 -22.87 -62.12 22.57
CA GLN A 181 -23.32 -63.45 22.95
C GLN A 181 -22.41 -64.57 22.44
N TYR A 182 -21.14 -64.56 22.83
CA TYR A 182 -20.36 -65.81 22.89
C TYR A 182 -19.60 -65.85 24.22
N ASN A 183 -20.30 -66.38 25.24
CA ASN A 183 -19.67 -66.87 26.45
C ASN A 183 -18.92 -68.16 26.10
N LEU A 184 -17.59 -68.12 26.20
CA LEU A 184 -16.74 -69.31 26.26
C LEU A 184 -17.16 -70.15 27.48
N LYS A 185 -17.58 -71.39 27.23
CA LYS A 185 -17.46 -72.51 28.17
C LYS A 185 -16.55 -73.55 27.56
#